data_AF-A0A6C0D2P1-F1
#
_entry.id   AF-A0A6C0D2P1-F1
#
_cell.length_a   1.000
_cell.length_b   1.000
_cell.length_c   1.000
_cell.angle_alpha   90.00
_cell.angle_beta   90.00
_cell.angle_gamma   90.00
#
_symmetry.space_group_name_H-M   'P 1'
#
loop_
_entity.id
_entity.type
_entity.pdbx_description
1 polymer ?
#
loop_
_entity_poly.entity_id
_entity_poly.type
_entity_poly.pdbx_seq_one_letter_code
_entity_poly.pdbx_strand_id
1 'polypeptide(L)'
;MFEEIDGWNLIPGEIYYIKSPFGGRCNIGKALMIRYIQKSDENASGVFNANFGKCLIELRCWKFYRYVSDEEYKEKVKGKYDETCLNVILKRLIDDSFVW
;
A
#
# COMPACT_ATOMS: atom_id res chain seq x y z
N MET A 1 1.89 3.76 9.91
CA MET A 1 2.31 4.26 8.57
C MET A 1 1.32 3.82 7.50
N PHE A 2 1.38 4.37 6.29
CA PHE A 2 0.54 3.93 5.15
C PHE A 2 1.39 3.26 4.09
N GLU A 3 0.98 2.08 3.65
CA GLU A 3 1.60 1.33 2.56
C GLU A 3 0.66 1.33 1.36
N GLU A 4 1.16 1.69 0.17
CA GLU A 4 0.41 1.57 -1.09
C GLU A 4 0.27 0.10 -1.45
N ILE A 5 -0.94 -0.32 -1.78
CA ILE A 5 -1.24 -1.69 -2.21
C ILE A 5 -1.88 -1.64 -3.58
N ASP A 6 -1.55 -2.64 -4.39
CA ASP A 6 -2.23 -2.90 -5.65
C ASP A 6 -3.72 -3.23 -5.41
N GLY A 7 -4.62 -2.63 -6.19
CA GLY A 7 -6.06 -2.86 -6.10
C GLY A 7 -6.46 -4.34 -6.29
N TRP A 8 -5.65 -5.15 -6.96
CA TRP A 8 -5.83 -6.59 -7.13
C TRP A 8 -5.61 -7.39 -5.84
N ASN A 9 -4.88 -6.83 -4.87
CA ASN A 9 -4.55 -7.49 -3.60
C ASN A 9 -5.47 -7.06 -2.44
N LEU A 10 -6.60 -6.42 -2.73
CA LEU A 10 -7.56 -5.99 -1.71
C LEU A 10 -8.39 -7.16 -1.18
N ILE A 11 -8.59 -7.17 0.13
CA ILE A 11 -9.29 -8.22 0.86
C ILE A 11 -10.67 -7.70 1.32
N PRO A 12 -11.77 -8.36 0.96
CA PRO A 12 -13.09 -8.07 1.52
C PRO A 12 -13.09 -8.17 3.06
N GLY A 13 -13.68 -7.19 3.73
CA GLY A 13 -13.71 -7.08 5.19
C GLY A 13 -12.63 -6.17 5.76
N GLU A 14 -11.63 -5.76 4.98
CA GLU A 14 -10.58 -4.84 5.42
C GLU A 14 -10.87 -3.38 5.10
N ILE A 15 -10.20 -2.50 5.85
CA ILE A 15 -10.33 -1.05 5.71
C ILE A 15 -9.13 -0.50 4.96
N TYR A 16 -9.42 0.29 3.92
CA TYR A 16 -8.42 0.95 3.10
C TYR A 16 -8.63 2.46 3.07
N TYR A 17 -7.55 3.18 2.80
CA TYR A 17 -7.55 4.59 2.49
C TYR A 17 -7.43 4.74 0.98
N ILE A 18 -8.38 5.44 0.37
CA ILE A 18 -8.55 5.45 -1.08
C ILE A 18 -8.40 6.88 -1.60
N LYS A 19 -7.48 7.04 -2.55
CA LYS A 19 -7.09 8.34 -3.12
C LYS A 19 -7.18 8.31 -4.64
N SER A 20 -7.79 9.34 -5.22
CA SER A 20 -7.80 9.53 -6.68
C SER A 20 -6.37 9.87 -7.18
N PRO A 21 -5.88 9.23 -8.25
CA PRO A 21 -4.62 9.57 -8.88
C PRO A 21 -4.72 10.85 -9.72
N PHE A 22 -5.93 11.23 -10.15
CA PHE A 22 -6.20 12.49 -10.80
C PHE A 22 -6.17 13.58 -9.73
N GLY A 23 -5.05 14.30 -9.64
CA GLY A 23 -4.80 15.30 -8.62
C GLY A 23 -5.93 16.33 -8.54
N GLY A 24 -6.64 16.31 -7.41
CA GLY A 24 -7.65 17.31 -7.07
C GLY A 24 -9.02 16.73 -6.78
N ARG A 25 -9.45 16.88 -5.51
CA ARG A 25 -10.84 16.89 -5.02
C ARG A 25 -11.54 15.57 -4.69
N CYS A 26 -11.17 14.42 -5.27
CA CYS A 26 -11.84 13.15 -4.96
C CYS A 26 -10.99 12.25 -4.04
N ASN A 27 -11.11 12.47 -2.73
CA ASN A 27 -10.60 11.54 -1.70
C ASN A 27 -11.80 10.86 -1.03
N ILE A 28 -11.83 9.53 -1.10
CA ILE A 28 -12.86 8.74 -0.41
C ILE A 28 -12.50 8.59 1.08
N GLY A 29 -11.21 8.65 1.39
CA GLY A 29 -10.71 8.50 2.75
C GLY A 29 -10.78 7.04 3.18
N LYS A 30 -11.13 6.81 4.45
CA LYS A 30 -11.24 5.48 5.07
C LYS A 30 -12.51 4.78 4.60
N ALA A 31 -12.38 3.61 3.98
CA ALA A 31 -13.50 2.83 3.46
C ALA A 31 -13.32 1.33 3.68
N LEU A 32 -14.41 0.65 4.00
CA LEU A 32 -14.47 -0.82 4.15
C LEU A 32 -14.66 -1.46 2.77
N MET A 33 -13.76 -2.35 2.38
CA MET A 33 -13.93 -3.16 1.17
C MET A 33 -14.99 -4.24 1.42
N ILE A 34 -16.06 -4.25 0.63
CA ILE A 34 -17.18 -5.17 0.80
C ILE A 34 -17.03 -6.39 -0.09
N ARG A 35 -16.73 -6.19 -1.38
CA ARG A 35 -16.56 -7.28 -2.34
C ARG A 35 -15.86 -6.82 -3.61
N TYR A 36 -15.32 -7.81 -4.32
CA TYR A 36 -14.75 -7.66 -5.64
C TYR A 36 -15.79 -7.92 -6.73
N ILE A 37 -15.68 -7.22 -7.85
CA ILE A 37 -16.46 -7.46 -9.07
C ILE A 37 -15.49 -7.52 -10.24
N GLN A 38 -15.21 -8.73 -10.72
CA GLN A 38 -14.43 -8.95 -11.95
C GLN A 38 -15.31 -8.64 -13.16
N LYS A 39 -14.83 -7.78 -14.07
CA LYS A 39 -15.50 -7.48 -15.35
C LYS A 39 -14.82 -8.17 -16.53
N SER A 40 -13.49 -8.22 -16.53
CA SER A 40 -12.63 -8.93 -17.50
C SER A 40 -11.26 -9.17 -16.87
N ASP A 41 -10.36 -9.93 -17.48
CA ASP A 41 -9.01 -10.21 -16.92
C ASP A 41 -8.24 -8.93 -16.53
N GLU A 42 -8.39 -7.86 -17.32
CA GLU A 42 -7.71 -6.58 -17.07
C GLU A 42 -8.56 -5.54 -16.29
N ASN A 43 -9.83 -5.83 -16.01
CA ASN A 43 -10.73 -4.85 -15.40
C ASN A 43 -11.52 -5.43 -14.24
N ALA A 44 -11.37 -4.78 -13.10
CA ALA A 44 -12.10 -5.08 -11.90
C ALA A 44 -12.56 -3.82 -11.17
N SER A 45 -13.61 -3.98 -10.38
CA SER A 45 -14.14 -2.94 -9.52
C SER A 45 -14.33 -3.45 -8.10
N GLY A 46 -14.00 -2.63 -7.12
CA GLY A 46 -14.31 -2.89 -5.72
C GLY A 46 -15.57 -2.15 -5.29
N VAL A 47 -16.39 -2.81 -4.48
CA VAL A 47 -17.50 -2.16 -3.77
C VAL A 47 -17.01 -1.79 -2.38
N PHE A 48 -17.06 -0.50 -2.06
CA PHE A 48 -16.60 0.01 -0.78
C PHE A 48 -17.74 0.69 -0.03
N ASN A 49 -17.67 0.66 1.29
CA ASN A 49 -18.54 1.45 2.16
C ASN A 49 -17.70 2.56 2.81
N ALA A 50 -17.99 3.81 2.46
CA ALA A 50 -17.32 5.02 2.93
C ALA A 50 -18.31 5.92 3.68
N ASN A 51 -17.83 7.05 4.23
CA ASN A 51 -18.65 7.96 5.04
C ASN A 51 -19.91 8.51 4.33
N PHE A 52 -19.91 8.54 2.99
CA PHE A 52 -21.03 8.99 2.17
C PHE A 52 -21.84 7.83 1.55
N GLY A 53 -21.63 6.61 2.04
CA GLY A 53 -22.33 5.40 1.62
C GLY A 53 -21.50 4.49 0.71
N LYS A 54 -22.21 3.61 0.00
CA LYS A 54 -21.58 2.61 -0.88
C LYS A 54 -21.10 3.26 -2.19
N CYS A 55 -19.87 2.99 -2.57
CA CYS A 55 -19.30 3.41 -3.85
C CYS A 55 -18.70 2.23 -4.62
N LEU A 56 -18.79 2.31 -5.95
CA LEU A 56 -18.15 1.37 -6.87
C LEU A 56 -16.92 2.06 -7.46
N ILE A 57 -15.76 1.43 -7.32
CA ILE A 57 -14.47 2.01 -7.71
C ILE A 57 -13.75 1.09 -8.68
N GLU A 58 -13.33 1.61 -9.83
CA GLU A 58 -12.46 0.88 -10.75
C GLU A 58 -11.04 0.84 -10.23
N LEU A 59 -10.50 -0.36 -10.03
CA LEU A 59 -9.28 -0.54 -9.23
C LEU A 59 -8.04 0.03 -9.89
N ARG A 60 -7.92 -0.11 -11.22
CA ARG A 60 -6.81 0.48 -12.00
C ARG A 60 -6.76 2.01 -11.96
N CYS A 61 -7.88 2.65 -11.64
CA CYS A 61 -8.04 4.10 -11.70
C CYS A 61 -7.79 4.77 -10.34
N TRP A 62 -7.46 4.00 -9.29
CA TRP A 62 -7.38 4.49 -7.92
C TRP A 62 -6.14 3.95 -7.19
N LYS A 63 -5.68 4.72 -6.21
CA LYS A 63 -4.59 4.31 -5.31
C LYS A 63 -5.19 3.87 -3.97
N PHE A 64 -4.73 2.73 -3.49
CA PHE A 64 -5.20 2.13 -2.25
C PHE A 64 -4.05 2.06 -1.25
N TYR A 65 -4.36 2.37 0.00
CA TYR A 65 -3.41 2.34 1.08
C TYR A 65 -3.99 1.57 2.25
N ARG A 66 -3.19 0.73 2.92
CA ARG A 66 -3.55 0.21 4.25
C ARG A 66 -2.69 0.84 5.32
N TYR A 67 -3.25 0.87 6.52
CA TYR A 67 -2.46 1.17 7.71
C TYR A 67 -1.55 -0.02 8.03
N VAL A 68 -0.29 0.28 8.35
CA VAL A 68 0.72 -0.66 8.80
C VAL A 68 1.21 -0.18 10.16
N SER A 69 1.23 -1.07 11.16
CA SER A 69 1.75 -0.72 12.49
C SER A 69 3.27 -0.54 12.46
N ASP A 70 3.81 0.09 13.50
CA ASP A 70 5.25 0.27 13.61
C ASP A 70 5.98 -1.06 13.79
N GLU A 71 5.37 -2.04 14.48
CA GLU A 71 5.92 -3.39 14.60
C GLU A 71 6.00 -4.06 13.22
N GLU A 72 4.89 -4.11 12.47
CA GLU A 72 4.84 -4.76 11.16
C GLU A 72 5.82 -4.11 10.17
N TYR A 73 5.92 -2.78 10.19
CA TYR A 73 6.89 -2.06 9.38
C TYR A 73 8.33 -2.43 9.75
N LYS A 74 8.67 -2.44 11.03
CA LYS A 74 10.01 -2.81 11.51
C LYS A 74 10.35 -4.25 11.15
N GLU A 75 9.40 -5.17 11.24
CA GLU A 75 9.59 -6.57 10.82
C GLU A 75 9.87 -6.68 9.31
N LYS A 76 9.08 -5.98 8.47
CA LYS A 76 9.33 -5.94 7.02
C LYS A 76 10.68 -5.34 6.67
N VAL A 77 11.08 -4.25 7.34
CA VAL A 77 12.39 -3.62 7.15
C VAL A 77 13.50 -4.58 7.57
N LYS A 78 13.40 -5.21 8.75
CA LYS A 78 14.35 -6.25 9.20
C LYS A 78 14.47 -7.40 8.19
N GLY A 79 13.36 -7.83 7.58
CA GLY A 79 13.38 -8.86 6.55
C GLY A 79 14.03 -8.43 5.23
N LYS A 80 13.96 -7.13 4.87
CA LYS A 80 14.57 -6.58 3.64
C LYS A 80 16.04 -6.22 3.82
N TYR A 81 16.42 -5.75 5.01
CA TYR A 81 17.79 -5.46 5.38
C TYR A 81 18.30 -6.64 6.21
N ASP A 82 18.62 -7.72 5.50
CA ASP A 82 19.23 -8.89 6.11
C ASP A 82 20.62 -8.56 6.68
N GLU A 83 21.20 -9.54 7.35
CA GLU A 83 22.57 -9.49 7.89
C GLU A 83 23.60 -9.15 6.80
N THR A 84 23.32 -9.46 5.53
CA THR A 84 24.15 -9.13 4.36
C THR A 84 24.16 -7.63 4.07
N CYS A 85 22.99 -6.98 4.02
CA CYS A 85 22.89 -5.52 3.87
C CYS A 85 23.57 -4.80 5.03
N LEU A 86 23.38 -5.28 6.26
CA LEU A 86 24.04 -4.72 7.43
C LEU A 86 25.56 -4.86 7.35
N ASN A 87 26.05 -6.03 6.93
CA ASN A 87 27.48 -6.30 6.72
C ASN A 87 28.09 -5.44 5.60
N VAL A 88 27.35 -5.17 4.53
CA VAL A 88 27.82 -4.26 3.46
C VAL A 88 27.93 -2.83 3.96
N ILE A 89 26.95 -2.35 4.73
CA ILE A 89 26.99 -1.00 5.33
C ILE A 89 28.14 -0.89 6.34
N LEU A 90 28.29 -1.88 7.23
CA LEU A 90 29.37 -1.92 8.23
C LEU A 90 30.75 -1.95 7.57
N LYS A 91 30.95 -2.76 6.52
CA LYS A 91 32.20 -2.77 5.75
C LYS A 91 32.50 -1.41 5.11
N ARG A 92 31.48 -0.70 4.62
CA ARG A 92 31.64 0.64 4.02
C ARG A 92 31.89 1.75 5.04
N LEU A 93 31.40 1.61 6.28
CA LEU A 93 31.63 2.58 7.36
C LEU A 93 33.02 2.46 8.01
N ILE A 94 33.62 1.26 7.96
CA ILE A 94 34.95 0.98 8.51
C ILE A 94 36.05 1.20 7.45
N ASP A 95 35.67 1.31 6.18
CA ASP A 95 36.60 1.59 5.09
C ASP A 95 36.84 3.09 4.95
N ASP A 96 37.91 3.57 5.60
CA ASP A 96 38.35 4.98 5.59
C ASP A 96 38.74 5.49 4.17
N SER A 97 38.80 4.61 3.16
CA SER A 97 39.08 4.97 1.77
C SER A 97 37.83 5.36 0.96
N PHE A 98 36.63 5.23 1.54
CA PHE A 98 35.37 5.50 0.85
C PHE A 98 35.07 7.00 0.78
N VAL A 99 34.89 7.53 -0.45
CA VAL A 99 34.50 8.94 -0.69
C VAL A 99 33.03 8.98 -1.12
N TRP A 100 32.25 9.85 -0.48
CA TRP A 100 30.80 10.03 -0.65
C TRP A 100 30.40 10.62 -2.02
#